data_AF-V4KIQ7-F1
#
_entry.id   AF-V4KIQ7-F1
#
_cell.length_a   1.000
_cell.length_b   1.000
_cell.length_c   1.000
_cell.angle_alpha   90.00
_cell.angle_beta   90.00
_cell.angle_gamma   90.00
#
_symmetry.space_group_name_H-M   'P 1'
#
loop_
_entity.id
_entity.type
_entity.pdbx_description
1 polymer ?
#
loop_
_entity_poly.entity_id
_entity_poly.type
_entity_poly.pdbx_seq_one_letter_code
_entity_poly.pdbx_strand_id
1 'polypeptide(L)'
;MDFVNSLDTDMSLAIFSCLDDPSDLVRASAVSRSWRQFVIKYSFSKNLCLKLFHRLNSVDRVIEISNDRNEESSEAGSSSLMDTRVLEREHRVYALLARGCTSSPIQSCIADAIIASSTDNFPAESILNTLEERDRIGGTPSYWSSTGQHKTSVPETLLYKLKGDLCVITDFSIQPFQAYFQPGVPIYSSHYVRFRLGHQSKSSQDKKGEPGKIPVENDYVWTYTSQEFPVAQENRLQNFKLPEPVMCIGGYMLIEFLGRVQTQEVDGLYYICVAHVRVMGRSLAKSFEVVNPDDSGKFGLKVVSYSDPQELDEMEAEAGQSPFRPMRNLEQLLNFLHRHPLDVEYVWPESDEEDAESDEEV
;
A
#
# COMPACT_ATOMS: atom_id res chain seq x y z
N MET A 1 23.41 -11.52 40.46
CA MET A 1 24.33 -10.46 39.99
C MET A 1 24.00 -10.22 38.54
N ASP A 2 23.86 -8.96 38.16
CA ASP A 2 23.60 -8.61 36.77
C ASP A 2 24.92 -8.49 36.00
N PHE A 3 25.01 -9.18 34.87
CA PHE A 3 26.18 -9.16 33.99
C PHE A 3 26.56 -7.74 33.56
N VAL A 4 25.60 -6.89 33.23
CA VAL A 4 25.84 -5.50 32.81
C VAL A 4 26.46 -4.67 33.93
N ASN A 5 26.15 -4.99 35.19
CA ASN A 5 26.73 -4.31 36.35
C ASN A 5 28.10 -4.88 36.74
N SER A 6 28.53 -5.98 36.11
CA SER A 6 29.79 -6.68 36.40
C SER A 6 30.87 -6.43 35.34
N LEU A 7 30.50 -5.84 34.20
CA LEU A 7 31.42 -5.45 33.13
C LEU A 7 31.61 -3.93 33.09
N ASP A 8 32.69 -3.48 32.45
CA ASP A 8 32.80 -2.09 32.06
C ASP A 8 31.79 -1.74 30.94
N THR A 9 31.56 -0.45 30.78
CA THR A 9 30.58 0.09 29.84
C THR A 9 30.95 -0.25 28.39
N ASP A 10 32.24 -0.20 28.04
CA ASP A 10 32.69 -0.39 26.66
C ASP A 10 32.56 -1.85 26.24
N MET A 11 32.88 -2.80 27.12
CA MET A 11 32.62 -4.22 26.90
C MET A 11 31.12 -4.50 26.76
N SER A 12 30.29 -3.90 27.61
CA SER A 12 28.83 -4.05 27.50
C SER A 12 28.31 -3.48 26.17
N LEU A 13 28.79 -2.32 25.74
CA LEU A 13 28.45 -1.74 24.44
C LEU A 13 28.82 -2.68 23.30
N ALA A 14 30.04 -3.21 23.30
CA ALA A 14 30.52 -4.13 22.27
C ALA A 14 29.64 -5.38 22.16
N ILE A 15 29.22 -5.96 23.30
CA ILE A 15 28.36 -7.14 23.34
C ILE A 15 26.97 -6.83 22.78
N PHE A 16 26.34 -5.75 23.23
CA PHE A 16 24.99 -5.39 22.76
C PHE A 16 25.00 -4.92 21.29
N SER A 17 26.10 -4.36 20.80
CA SER A 17 26.28 -4.02 19.38
C SER A 17 26.33 -5.23 18.46
N CYS A 18 26.54 -6.44 18.98
CA CYS A 18 26.45 -7.68 18.21
C CYS A 18 25.01 -8.18 18.03
N LEU A 19 24.02 -7.57 18.69
CA LEU A 19 22.60 -7.93 18.55
C LEU A 19 22.03 -7.25 17.30
N ASP A 20 22.09 -7.95 16.17
CA ASP A 20 21.60 -7.47 14.87
C ASP A 20 20.13 -7.83 14.57
N ASP A 21 19.50 -8.67 15.39
CA ASP A 21 18.07 -8.98 15.31
C ASP A 21 17.26 -8.09 16.27
N PRO A 22 16.23 -7.37 15.81
CA PRO A 22 15.38 -6.56 16.69
C PRO A 22 14.73 -7.34 17.83
N SER A 23 14.40 -8.62 17.61
CA SER A 23 13.79 -9.47 18.63
C SER A 23 14.80 -9.84 19.72
N ASP A 24 16.08 -10.02 19.38
CA ASP A 24 17.15 -10.22 20.37
C ASP A 24 17.31 -9.03 21.30
N LEU A 25 17.24 -7.80 20.79
CA LEU A 25 17.27 -6.61 21.65
C LEU A 25 16.07 -6.55 22.62
N VAL A 26 14.88 -6.91 22.16
CA VAL A 26 13.69 -6.96 23.02
C VAL A 26 13.84 -8.06 24.08
N ARG A 27 14.35 -9.24 23.71
CA ARG A 27 14.65 -10.33 24.65
C ARG A 27 15.71 -9.91 25.67
N ALA A 28 16.78 -9.24 25.24
CA ALA A 28 17.82 -8.71 26.10
C ALA A 28 17.25 -7.72 27.12
N SER A 29 16.37 -6.80 26.69
CA SER A 29 15.63 -5.89 27.57
C SER A 29 14.73 -6.59 28.60
N ALA A 30 14.31 -7.83 28.34
CA ALA A 30 13.47 -8.61 29.26
C ALA A 30 14.27 -9.39 30.31
N VAL A 31 15.60 -9.53 30.15
CA VAL A 31 16.46 -10.28 31.08
C VAL A 31 16.47 -9.65 32.48
N SER A 32 16.62 -8.33 32.56
CA SER A 32 16.65 -7.60 33.83
C SER A 32 16.38 -6.11 33.65
N ARG A 33 16.17 -5.40 34.77
CA ARG A 33 16.06 -3.93 34.76
C ARG A 33 17.35 -3.24 34.29
N SER A 34 18.53 -3.75 34.67
CA SER A 34 19.80 -3.13 34.25
C SER A 34 20.05 -3.32 32.75
N TRP A 35 19.72 -4.48 32.17
CA TRP A 35 19.81 -4.70 30.72
C TRP A 35 18.87 -3.76 29.97
N ARG A 36 17.60 -3.68 30.41
CA ARG A 36 16.62 -2.76 29.82
C ARG A 36 17.12 -1.31 29.84
N GLN A 37 17.59 -0.85 31.00
CA GLN A 37 18.10 0.51 31.15
C GLN A 37 19.32 0.76 30.27
N PHE A 38 20.20 -0.23 30.11
CA PHE A 38 21.35 -0.14 29.21
C PHE A 38 20.92 -0.02 27.75
N VAL A 39 20.02 -0.89 27.28
CA VAL A 39 19.46 -0.85 25.92
C VAL A 39 18.83 0.51 25.61
N ILE A 40 18.06 1.06 26.56
CA ILE A 40 17.37 2.35 26.45
C ILE A 40 18.36 3.52 26.46
N LYS A 41 19.29 3.54 27.42
CA LYS A 41 20.26 4.62 27.61
C LYS A 41 21.15 4.82 26.37
N TYR A 42 21.48 3.73 25.69
CA TYR A 42 22.34 3.76 24.49
C TYR A 42 21.55 3.63 23.18
N SER A 43 20.23 3.77 23.22
CA SER A 43 19.34 3.83 22.06
C SER A 43 19.49 2.67 21.06
N PHE A 44 19.82 1.47 21.54
CA PHE A 44 20.13 0.32 20.67
C PHE A 44 18.98 -0.02 19.71
N SER A 45 17.73 0.01 20.16
CA SER A 45 16.57 -0.27 19.29
C SER A 45 16.41 0.75 18.17
N LYS A 46 16.63 2.04 18.45
CA LYS A 46 16.61 3.10 17.44
C LYS A 46 17.76 2.92 16.45
N ASN A 47 18.98 2.74 16.95
CA ASN A 47 20.16 2.56 16.11
C ASN A 47 20.04 1.35 15.20
N LEU A 48 19.59 0.21 15.71
CA LEU A 48 19.36 -0.99 14.90
C LEU A 48 18.26 -0.79 13.86
N CYS A 49 17.13 -0.17 14.26
CA CYS A 49 16.04 0.11 13.33
C CYS A 49 16.50 1.00 12.16
N LEU A 50 17.28 2.06 12.44
CA LEU A 50 17.83 2.96 11.43
C LEU A 50 18.92 2.28 10.57
N LYS A 51 19.68 1.34 11.13
CA LYS A 51 20.64 0.51 10.39
C LYS A 51 19.93 -0.39 9.38
N LEU A 52 18.82 -1.02 9.78
CA LEU A 52 18.04 -1.91 8.92
C LEU A 52 17.20 -1.14 7.88
N PHE A 53 16.70 0.04 8.25
CA PHE A 53 15.79 0.82 7.41
C PHE A 53 16.25 2.28 7.37
N HIS A 54 17.29 2.55 6.57
CA HIS A 54 17.93 3.87 6.47
C HIS A 54 16.99 5.03 6.17
N ARG A 55 15.86 4.77 5.48
CA ARG A 55 14.83 5.78 5.18
C ARG A 55 14.16 6.35 6.42
N LEU A 56 14.16 5.63 7.54
CA LEU A 56 13.62 6.10 8.81
C LEU A 56 14.46 7.20 9.47
N ASN A 57 15.66 7.51 8.95
CA ASN A 57 16.40 8.70 9.39
C ASN A 57 15.66 10.01 9.11
N SER A 58 14.61 9.99 8.29
CA SER A 58 13.79 11.17 8.03
C SER A 58 12.67 11.39 9.07
N VAL A 59 12.52 10.52 10.07
CA VAL A 59 11.62 10.78 11.21
C VAL A 59 12.12 12.01 11.98
N ASP A 60 11.33 13.10 11.98
CA ASP A 60 11.67 14.37 12.66
C ASP A 60 11.28 14.36 14.14
N ARG A 61 10.15 13.72 14.45
CA ARG A 61 9.56 13.66 15.77
C ARG A 61 8.70 12.41 15.91
N VAL A 62 8.53 11.96 17.15
CA VAL A 62 7.62 10.85 17.50
C VAL A 62 6.44 11.43 18.27
N ILE A 63 5.22 11.09 17.84
CA ILE A 63 3.96 11.54 18.43
C ILE A 63 3.25 10.32 19.02
N GLU A 64 2.92 10.35 20.30
CA GLU A 64 2.18 9.30 20.98
C GLU A 64 0.94 9.94 21.60
N ILE A 65 -0.25 9.41 21.31
CA ILE A 65 -1.47 9.88 21.97
C ILE A 65 -1.51 9.21 23.35
N SER A 66 -1.04 9.91 24.38
CA SER A 66 -1.28 9.49 25.76
C SER A 66 -2.73 9.78 26.14
N ASN A 67 -3.48 8.76 26.56
CA ASN A 67 -4.81 8.94 27.17
C ASN A 67 -4.74 9.56 28.58
N ASP A 68 -3.54 9.80 29.11
CA ASP A 68 -3.35 10.47 30.40
C ASP A 68 -3.60 11.97 30.26
N ARG A 69 -4.80 12.41 30.68
CA ARG A 69 -5.20 13.81 30.86
C ARG A 69 -4.41 14.56 31.95
N ASN A 70 -3.18 14.14 32.23
CA ASN A 70 -2.33 14.72 33.28
C ASN A 70 -1.07 15.40 32.73
N GLU A 71 -0.85 15.44 31.40
CA GLU A 71 0.35 16.05 30.82
C GLU A 71 0.35 17.59 30.79
N GLU A 72 -0.79 18.26 31.01
CA GLU A 72 -0.85 19.73 31.08
C GLU A 72 -0.63 20.29 32.50
N SER A 73 -0.42 19.45 33.52
CA SER A 73 -0.25 19.92 34.90
C SER A 73 0.92 19.26 35.61
N SER A 74 2.16 19.56 35.19
CA SER A 74 3.37 19.50 36.03
C SER A 74 4.59 20.09 35.29
N GLU A 75 4.62 21.40 35.09
CA GLU A 75 5.80 22.14 34.59
C GLU A 75 6.95 22.25 35.63
N ALA A 76 7.23 21.17 36.37
CA ALA A 76 8.30 21.14 37.37
C ALA A 76 9.04 19.79 37.42
N GLY A 77 9.18 19.11 36.28
CA GLY A 77 10.05 17.93 36.16
C GLY A 77 11.52 18.31 35.98
N SER A 78 12.42 17.62 36.68
CA SER A 78 13.88 17.67 36.40
C SER A 78 14.15 17.27 34.95
N SER A 79 15.06 17.98 34.25
CA SER A 79 15.46 17.69 32.86
C SER A 79 15.85 16.22 32.64
N SER A 80 16.56 15.61 33.60
CA SER A 80 17.00 14.21 33.56
C SER A 80 15.83 13.21 33.54
N LEU A 81 14.71 13.54 34.18
CA LEU A 81 13.51 12.69 34.22
C LEU A 81 12.76 12.74 32.88
N MET A 82 12.73 13.91 32.24
CA MET A 82 12.20 14.05 30.88
C MET A 82 13.06 13.33 29.84
N ASP A 83 14.39 13.46 29.91
CA ASP A 83 15.31 12.76 29.01
C ASP A 83 15.12 11.24 29.09
N THR A 84 14.94 10.70 30.30
CA THR A 84 14.69 9.27 30.50
C THR A 84 13.38 8.83 29.84
N ARG A 85 12.28 9.56 30.04
CA ARG A 85 10.97 9.23 29.43
C ARG A 85 11.04 9.27 27.90
N VAL A 86 11.76 10.24 27.33
CA VAL A 86 11.97 10.32 25.88
C VAL A 86 12.71 9.09 25.37
N LEU A 87 13.78 8.66 26.04
CA LEU A 87 14.52 7.45 25.65
C LEU A 87 13.68 6.18 25.78
N GLU A 88 12.88 6.05 26.85
CA GLU A 88 11.97 4.91 27.02
C GLU A 88 10.91 4.86 25.91
N ARG A 89 10.36 6.01 25.54
CA ARG A 89 9.42 6.15 24.41
C ARG A 89 10.09 5.76 23.10
N GLU A 90 11.25 6.33 22.79
CA GLU A 90 11.97 6.00 21.56
C GLU A 90 12.30 4.52 21.49
N HIS A 91 12.77 3.91 22.58
CA HIS A 91 13.02 2.48 22.63
C HIS A 91 11.78 1.67 22.24
N ARG A 92 10.61 1.95 22.84
CA ARG A 92 9.35 1.25 22.54
C ARG A 92 8.94 1.43 21.08
N VAL A 93 8.98 2.66 20.58
CA VAL A 93 8.56 3.01 19.22
C VAL A 93 9.45 2.36 18.17
N TYR A 94 10.77 2.49 18.29
CA TYR A 94 11.69 1.92 17.31
C TYR A 94 11.78 0.40 17.41
N ALA A 95 11.58 -0.20 18.59
CA ALA A 95 11.45 -1.65 18.71
C ALA A 95 10.19 -2.16 17.97
N LEU A 96 9.04 -1.50 18.17
CA LEU A 96 7.80 -1.83 17.47
C LEU A 96 7.94 -1.62 15.95
N LEU A 97 8.57 -0.53 15.53
CA LEU A 97 8.78 -0.19 14.12
C LEU A 97 9.68 -1.22 13.43
N ALA A 98 10.82 -1.57 14.04
CA ALA A 98 11.70 -2.61 13.51
C ALA A 98 11.00 -3.96 13.43
N ARG A 99 10.21 -4.33 14.45
CA ARG A 99 9.39 -5.54 14.46
C ARG A 99 8.36 -5.52 13.33
N GLY A 100 7.62 -4.44 13.17
CA GLY A 100 6.62 -4.31 12.11
C GLY A 100 7.24 -4.46 10.72
N CYS A 101 8.39 -3.82 10.49
CA CYS A 101 9.09 -3.88 9.22
C CYS A 101 9.66 -5.27 8.88
N THR A 102 9.96 -6.09 9.89
CA THR A 102 10.60 -7.41 9.72
C THR A 102 9.63 -8.58 9.83
N SER A 103 8.56 -8.43 10.61
CA SER A 103 7.73 -9.55 11.08
C SER A 103 6.23 -9.43 10.76
N SER A 104 5.70 -8.24 10.44
CA SER A 104 4.29 -8.10 10.03
C SER A 104 4.00 -8.89 8.75
N PRO A 105 2.85 -9.55 8.58
CA PRO A 105 2.62 -10.43 7.45
C PRO A 105 2.75 -9.70 6.10
N ILE A 106 3.26 -10.42 5.10
CA ILE A 106 3.32 -9.92 3.72
C ILE A 106 1.96 -10.15 3.09
N GLN A 107 1.33 -9.06 2.66
CA GLN A 107 -0.01 -9.06 2.07
C GLN A 107 -0.11 -8.00 0.97
N SER A 108 -1.24 -8.00 0.24
CA SER A 108 -1.51 -6.95 -0.76
C SER A 108 -1.56 -5.58 -0.07
N CYS A 109 -0.75 -4.64 -0.56
CA CYS A 109 -0.62 -3.29 -0.02
C CYS A 109 -1.50 -2.27 -0.71
N ILE A 110 -2.09 -2.55 -1.87
CA ILE A 110 -2.98 -1.58 -2.54
C ILE A 110 -4.27 -1.45 -1.73
N ALA A 111 -4.66 -0.21 -1.45
CA ALA A 111 -5.97 0.12 -0.87
C ALA A 111 -6.93 0.63 -1.92
N ASP A 112 -6.47 1.49 -2.82
CA ASP A 112 -7.32 2.13 -3.81
C ASP A 112 -6.56 2.53 -5.07
N ALA A 113 -7.28 2.64 -6.18
CA ALA A 113 -6.79 3.19 -7.44
C ALA A 113 -7.26 4.65 -7.56
N ILE A 114 -6.31 5.57 -7.72
CA ILE A 114 -6.59 7.00 -7.61
C ILE A 114 -6.87 7.60 -8.99
N ILE A 115 -5.92 7.47 -9.91
CA ILE A 115 -6.02 8.09 -11.24
C ILE A 115 -5.10 7.40 -12.25
N ALA A 116 -5.55 7.32 -13.49
CA ALA A 116 -4.71 7.04 -14.65
C ALA A 116 -4.42 8.34 -15.41
N SER A 117 -3.24 8.46 -16.04
CA SER A 117 -2.92 9.63 -16.87
C SER A 117 -3.90 9.81 -18.03
N SER A 118 -4.45 8.72 -18.54
CA SER A 118 -5.51 8.71 -19.53
C SER A 118 -6.41 7.48 -19.36
N THR A 119 -7.59 7.51 -19.97
CA THR A 119 -8.46 6.34 -20.10
C THR A 119 -9.22 6.47 -21.41
N ASP A 120 -9.23 5.42 -22.23
CA ASP A 120 -9.88 5.46 -23.54
C ASP A 120 -11.41 5.42 -23.42
N ASN A 121 -11.97 4.27 -23.00
CA ASN A 121 -13.41 4.12 -22.83
C ASN A 121 -13.84 4.14 -21.36
N PHE A 122 -13.88 5.33 -20.75
CA PHE A 122 -14.34 5.48 -19.37
C PHE A 122 -15.88 5.36 -19.27
N PRO A 123 -16.44 4.63 -18.26
CA PRO A 123 -15.75 3.97 -17.15
C PRO A 123 -15.34 2.52 -17.43
N ALA A 124 -15.75 1.94 -18.56
CA ALA A 124 -15.60 0.52 -18.85
C ALA A 124 -14.14 0.03 -18.77
N GLU A 125 -13.18 0.85 -19.20
CA GLU A 125 -11.74 0.53 -19.22
C GLU A 125 -10.97 1.30 -18.13
N SER A 126 -11.60 1.54 -16.98
CA SER A 126 -11.04 2.33 -15.88
C SER A 126 -9.89 1.61 -15.16
N ILE A 127 -8.99 2.41 -14.56
CA ILE A 127 -7.95 1.94 -13.62
C ILE A 127 -8.52 1.04 -12.51
N LEU A 128 -9.76 1.24 -12.10
CA LEU A 128 -10.42 0.44 -11.07
C LEU A 128 -10.47 -1.06 -11.45
N ASN A 129 -10.47 -1.40 -12.74
CA ASN A 129 -10.44 -2.81 -13.18
C ASN A 129 -9.13 -3.50 -12.82
N THR A 130 -8.03 -2.75 -12.70
CA THR A 130 -6.71 -3.31 -12.34
C THR A 130 -6.63 -3.86 -10.92
N LEU A 131 -7.61 -3.53 -10.07
CA LEU A 131 -7.73 -4.08 -8.71
C LEU A 131 -8.31 -5.51 -8.72
N GLU A 132 -8.97 -5.91 -9.80
CA GLU A 132 -9.52 -7.25 -9.96
C GLU A 132 -8.43 -8.22 -10.42
N GLU A 133 -8.29 -9.36 -9.75
CA GLU A 133 -7.28 -10.36 -10.12
C GLU A 133 -7.58 -11.06 -11.45
N ARG A 134 -8.86 -11.04 -11.87
CA ARG A 134 -9.32 -11.67 -13.10
C ARG A 134 -9.41 -10.62 -14.19
N ASP A 135 -8.87 -10.95 -15.37
CA ASP A 135 -9.00 -10.15 -16.58
C ASP A 135 -10.38 -10.30 -17.26
N ARG A 136 -11.27 -11.10 -16.66
CA ARG A 136 -12.67 -11.29 -17.06
C ARG A 136 -13.59 -11.44 -15.84
N ILE A 137 -14.73 -10.78 -15.90
CA ILE A 137 -15.83 -10.93 -14.93
C ILE A 137 -17.06 -11.40 -15.71
N GLY A 138 -17.40 -12.68 -15.55
CA GLY A 138 -18.36 -13.35 -16.43
C GLY A 138 -17.82 -13.37 -17.87
N GLY A 139 -18.59 -12.83 -18.81
CA GLY A 139 -18.16 -12.63 -20.21
C GLY A 139 -17.42 -11.31 -20.46
N THR A 140 -17.45 -10.38 -19.51
CA THR A 140 -17.00 -9.00 -19.71
C THR A 140 -15.50 -8.87 -19.43
N PRO A 141 -14.72 -8.28 -20.34
CA PRO A 141 -13.32 -7.92 -20.07
C PRO A 141 -13.15 -7.02 -18.84
N SER A 142 -12.09 -7.23 -18.08
CA SER A 142 -11.69 -6.38 -16.95
C SER A 142 -10.25 -5.94 -17.13
N TYR A 143 -10.07 -4.70 -17.58
CA TYR A 143 -8.75 -4.09 -17.77
C TYR A 143 -8.83 -2.57 -17.77
N TRP A 144 -7.71 -1.91 -17.52
CA TRP A 144 -7.52 -0.50 -17.85
C TRP A 144 -6.94 -0.35 -19.25
N SER A 145 -7.37 0.68 -19.98
CA SER A 145 -6.83 1.07 -21.29
C SER A 145 -6.44 2.55 -21.31
N SER A 146 -5.23 2.85 -21.78
CA SER A 146 -4.81 4.22 -22.09
C SER A 146 -5.52 4.78 -23.33
N THR A 147 -5.56 6.09 -23.53
CA THR A 147 -5.88 6.63 -24.86
C THR A 147 -4.79 6.30 -25.89
N GLY A 148 -5.19 6.26 -27.16
CA GLY A 148 -4.31 5.96 -28.28
C GLY A 148 -3.28 7.07 -28.53
N GLN A 149 -2.06 6.67 -28.93
CA GLN A 149 -0.97 7.59 -29.25
C GLN A 149 -0.26 7.22 -30.56
N HIS A 150 0.18 8.22 -31.33
CA HIS A 150 0.97 7.99 -32.55
C HIS A 150 2.42 7.60 -32.29
N LYS A 151 2.96 7.96 -31.11
CA LYS A 151 4.37 7.74 -30.77
C LYS A 151 4.48 6.72 -29.64
N THR A 152 5.39 5.76 -29.82
CA THR A 152 5.69 4.75 -28.78
C THR A 152 6.33 5.34 -27.54
N SER A 153 6.97 6.50 -27.64
CA SER A 153 7.69 7.16 -26.54
C SER A 153 6.81 7.90 -25.54
N VAL A 154 5.49 8.04 -25.79
CA VAL A 154 4.59 8.75 -24.87
C VAL A 154 4.23 7.79 -23.72
N PRO A 155 4.64 8.09 -22.47
CA PRO A 155 4.41 7.22 -21.34
C PRO A 155 2.95 7.27 -20.86
N GLU A 156 2.58 6.30 -20.04
CA GLU A 156 1.35 6.33 -19.24
C GLU A 156 1.68 6.09 -17.78
N THR A 157 0.77 6.48 -16.90
CA THR A 157 0.93 6.34 -15.46
C THR A 157 -0.35 5.89 -14.78
N LEU A 158 -0.20 5.02 -13.78
CA LEU A 158 -1.27 4.60 -12.89
C LEU A 158 -0.87 4.91 -11.44
N LEU A 159 -1.71 5.66 -10.74
CA LEU A 159 -1.48 6.09 -9.36
C LEU A 159 -2.38 5.33 -8.39
N TYR A 160 -1.78 4.77 -7.35
CA TYR A 160 -2.46 3.99 -6.32
C TYR A 160 -2.18 4.55 -4.93
N LYS A 161 -3.16 4.37 -4.04
CA LYS A 161 -3.00 4.55 -2.60
C LYS A 161 -2.78 3.19 -1.94
N LEU A 162 -1.82 3.14 -1.03
CA LEU A 162 -1.49 1.96 -0.24
C LEU A 162 -2.32 1.93 1.06
N LYS A 163 -2.42 0.74 1.67
CA LYS A 163 -3.18 0.50 2.91
C LYS A 163 -2.63 1.22 4.13
N GLY A 164 -1.38 1.65 4.10
CA GLY A 164 -0.76 2.39 5.19
C GLY A 164 0.20 3.43 4.68
N ASP A 165 0.38 4.49 5.46
CA ASP A 165 1.34 5.54 5.15
C ASP A 165 2.77 4.99 5.19
N LEU A 166 3.03 4.00 6.04
CA LEU A 166 4.28 3.24 6.07
C LEU A 166 4.04 1.82 5.60
N CYS A 167 4.68 1.45 4.49
CA CYS A 167 4.67 0.10 3.96
C CYS A 167 6.08 -0.35 3.59
N VAL A 168 6.49 -1.56 3.96
CA VAL A 168 7.71 -2.19 3.42
C VAL A 168 7.32 -3.04 2.22
N ILE A 169 7.59 -2.54 1.03
CA ILE A 169 7.24 -3.18 -0.25
C ILE A 169 8.31 -4.19 -0.63
N THR A 170 7.88 -5.42 -0.95
CA THR A 170 8.78 -6.51 -1.33
C THR A 170 8.73 -6.80 -2.81
N ASP A 171 7.54 -6.75 -3.42
CA ASP A 171 7.33 -7.16 -4.81
C ASP A 171 6.25 -6.31 -5.47
N PHE A 172 6.48 -5.99 -6.74
CA PHE A 172 5.47 -5.45 -7.65
C PHE A 172 5.07 -6.53 -8.65
N SER A 173 3.82 -6.54 -9.09
CA SER A 173 3.39 -7.39 -10.19
C SER A 173 2.36 -6.71 -11.07
N ILE A 174 2.48 -6.91 -12.37
CA ILE A 174 1.57 -6.35 -13.38
C ILE A 174 1.23 -7.45 -14.39
N GLN A 175 -0.02 -7.49 -14.81
CA GLN A 175 -0.50 -8.33 -15.91
C GLN A 175 -0.91 -7.43 -17.08
N PRO A 176 -0.14 -7.41 -18.18
CA PRO A 176 -0.60 -6.84 -19.45
C PRO A 176 -1.88 -7.51 -19.91
N PHE A 177 -2.79 -6.77 -20.52
CA PHE A 177 -4.06 -7.32 -21.01
C PHE A 177 -3.94 -7.81 -22.47
N GLN A 178 -4.53 -8.98 -22.72
CA GLN A 178 -4.72 -9.51 -24.07
C GLN A 178 -6.13 -9.22 -24.55
N ALA A 179 -6.27 -8.48 -25.65
CA ALA A 179 -7.55 -8.18 -26.25
C ALA A 179 -8.05 -9.38 -27.07
N TYR A 180 -8.47 -10.42 -26.36
CA TYR A 180 -8.97 -11.68 -26.93
C TYR A 180 -10.22 -11.53 -27.83
N PHE A 181 -10.87 -10.37 -27.79
CA PHE A 181 -12.02 -10.03 -28.63
C PHE A 181 -11.61 -9.35 -29.96
N GLN A 182 -10.32 -9.11 -30.18
CA GLN A 182 -9.79 -8.52 -31.40
C GLN A 182 -9.10 -9.57 -32.29
N PRO A 183 -9.12 -9.40 -33.63
CA PRO A 183 -8.34 -10.23 -34.54
C PRO A 183 -6.86 -10.30 -34.14
N GLY A 184 -6.24 -11.47 -34.24
CA GLY A 184 -4.83 -11.67 -33.85
C GLY A 184 -4.57 -11.68 -32.34
N VAL A 185 -5.60 -11.46 -31.51
CA VAL A 185 -5.54 -11.48 -30.03
C VAL A 185 -4.36 -10.69 -29.44
N PRO A 186 -4.19 -9.41 -29.83
CA PRO A 186 -3.03 -8.60 -29.49
C PRO A 186 -2.89 -8.37 -27.97
N ILE A 187 -1.64 -8.18 -27.54
CA ILE A 187 -1.30 -7.82 -26.15
C ILE A 187 -0.80 -6.39 -26.14
N TYR A 188 -1.50 -5.52 -25.42
CA TYR A 188 -1.19 -4.10 -25.35
C TYR A 188 -0.29 -3.81 -24.16
N SER A 189 0.97 -4.24 -24.22
CA SER A 189 1.95 -3.98 -23.16
C SER A 189 2.80 -2.73 -23.44
N SER A 190 3.59 -2.37 -22.41
CA SER A 190 4.76 -1.51 -22.56
C SER A 190 6.03 -2.33 -22.76
N HIS A 191 7.14 -1.69 -23.12
CA HIS A 191 8.47 -2.29 -23.12
C HIS A 191 9.05 -2.36 -21.71
N TYR A 192 8.84 -1.31 -20.93
CA TYR A 192 9.36 -1.21 -19.57
C TYR A 192 8.34 -0.60 -18.61
N VAL A 193 8.48 -0.94 -17.33
CA VAL A 193 7.78 -0.29 -16.22
C VAL A 193 8.76 0.25 -15.19
N ARG A 194 8.38 1.35 -14.55
CA ARG A 194 9.11 1.97 -13.44
C ARG A 194 8.15 2.25 -12.30
N PHE A 195 8.60 2.03 -11.06
CA PHE A 195 7.80 2.23 -9.87
C PHE A 195 8.35 3.41 -9.06
N ARG A 196 7.47 4.31 -8.63
CA ARG A 196 7.80 5.38 -7.68
C ARG A 196 6.96 5.24 -6.42
N LEU A 197 7.56 5.52 -5.27
CA LEU A 197 6.91 5.49 -3.96
C LEU A 197 7.10 6.83 -3.27
N GLY A 198 6.07 7.31 -2.57
CA GLY A 198 6.10 8.64 -2.00
C GLY A 198 4.83 9.05 -1.28
N HIS A 199 4.68 10.36 -1.13
CA HIS A 199 3.58 11.00 -0.42
C HIS A 199 2.98 12.14 -1.23
N GLN A 200 1.75 12.52 -0.89
CA GLN A 200 1.13 13.71 -1.45
C GLN A 200 1.80 14.98 -0.92
N SER A 201 1.98 15.98 -1.78
CA SER A 201 2.52 17.30 -1.43
C SER A 201 1.47 18.12 -0.67
N LYS A 202 1.92 18.92 0.31
CA LYS A 202 1.06 19.85 1.07
C LYS A 202 0.43 20.92 0.18
N SER A 203 1.16 21.36 -0.84
CA SER A 203 0.70 22.41 -1.77
C SER A 203 -0.57 22.02 -2.55
N SER A 204 -0.86 20.72 -2.61
CA SER A 204 -2.01 20.14 -3.31
C SER A 204 -3.19 19.88 -2.38
N GLN A 205 -2.96 19.81 -1.06
CA GLN A 205 -4.04 19.72 -0.06
C GLN A 205 -4.73 21.07 0.16
N ASP A 206 -3.98 22.17 0.05
CA ASP A 206 -4.51 23.55 0.21
C ASP A 206 -5.21 24.09 -1.04
N LYS A 207 -4.95 23.48 -2.21
CA LYS A 207 -5.65 23.82 -3.46
C LYS A 207 -6.97 23.04 -3.52
N LYS A 208 -8.07 23.69 -3.14
CA LYS A 208 -9.41 23.34 -3.64
C LYS A 208 -9.48 23.64 -5.15
N GLY A 209 -8.77 22.85 -5.96
CA GLY A 209 -8.63 23.03 -7.40
C GLY A 209 -9.67 22.22 -8.18
N GLU A 210 -10.23 22.85 -9.21
CA GLU A 210 -11.23 22.28 -10.12
C GLU A 210 -10.79 20.93 -10.74
N PRO A 211 -11.73 19.99 -10.94
CA PRO A 211 -11.43 18.69 -11.52
C PRO A 211 -10.96 18.83 -12.97
N GLY A 212 -9.77 18.28 -13.28
CA GLY A 212 -9.52 17.78 -14.64
C GLY A 212 -8.16 18.00 -15.30
N LYS A 213 -7.20 18.79 -14.77
CA LYS A 213 -5.94 19.07 -15.54
C LYS A 213 -4.67 19.36 -14.73
N ILE A 214 -4.42 18.74 -13.58
CA ILE A 214 -3.12 18.91 -12.87
C ILE A 214 -2.28 17.65 -13.04
N PRO A 215 -1.02 17.75 -13.55
CA PRO A 215 -0.14 16.61 -13.68
C PRO A 215 0.15 16.00 -12.31
N VAL A 216 0.00 14.68 -12.20
CA VAL A 216 0.37 13.88 -11.01
C VAL A 216 1.80 14.19 -10.53
N GLU A 217 2.70 14.63 -11.42
CA GLU A 217 4.07 15.02 -11.04
C GLU A 217 4.16 16.22 -10.08
N ASN A 218 3.20 17.13 -10.08
CA ASN A 218 3.28 18.33 -9.24
C ASN A 218 2.66 18.15 -7.85
N ASP A 219 1.84 17.10 -7.67
CA ASP A 219 1.05 16.90 -6.45
C ASP A 219 1.64 15.87 -5.49
N TYR A 220 2.75 15.23 -5.88
CA TYR A 220 3.37 14.13 -5.13
C TYR A 220 4.88 14.30 -5.05
N VAL A 221 5.43 13.92 -3.90
CA VAL A 221 6.87 13.89 -3.64
C VAL A 221 7.31 12.44 -3.63
N TRP A 222 8.14 12.07 -4.61
CA TRP A 222 8.66 10.71 -4.77
C TRP A 222 9.97 10.55 -4.01
N THR A 223 9.98 9.70 -2.98
CA THR A 223 11.17 9.43 -2.16
C THR A 223 11.96 8.23 -2.67
N TYR A 224 11.35 7.39 -3.50
CA TYR A 224 11.98 6.26 -4.17
C TYR A 224 11.54 6.17 -5.63
N THR A 225 12.46 5.77 -6.49
CA THR A 225 12.23 5.44 -7.90
C THR A 225 13.04 4.20 -8.23
N SER A 226 12.40 3.17 -8.78
CA SER A 226 13.07 1.93 -9.17
C SER A 226 13.86 2.10 -10.46
N GLN A 227 14.70 1.11 -10.76
CA GLN A 227 15.15 0.86 -12.14
C GLN A 227 13.96 0.57 -13.06
N GLU A 228 14.19 0.64 -14.36
CA GLU A 228 13.23 0.19 -15.37
C GLU A 228 13.28 -1.34 -15.47
N PHE A 229 12.11 -1.97 -15.42
CA PHE A 229 11.98 -3.41 -15.58
C PHE A 229 11.37 -3.75 -16.93
N PRO A 230 11.93 -4.69 -17.69
CA PRO A 230 11.35 -5.11 -18.95
C PRO A 230 10.02 -5.83 -18.72
N VAL A 231 9.04 -5.57 -19.59
CA VAL A 231 7.73 -6.22 -19.57
C VAL A 231 7.63 -7.19 -20.74
N ALA A 232 7.34 -8.46 -20.46
CA ALA A 232 7.09 -9.45 -21.48
C ALA A 232 5.72 -9.21 -22.14
N GLN A 233 5.61 -9.49 -23.43
CA GLN A 233 4.33 -9.41 -24.17
C GLN A 233 3.48 -10.66 -23.89
N GLU A 234 3.04 -10.82 -22.64
CA GLU A 234 2.31 -12.00 -22.18
C GLU A 234 1.19 -11.60 -21.20
N ASN A 235 -0.01 -12.14 -21.40
CA ASN A 235 -1.15 -11.97 -20.49
C ASN A 235 -1.05 -12.92 -19.30
N ARG A 236 -0.08 -12.64 -18.44
CA ARG A 236 0.09 -13.29 -17.14
C ARG A 236 0.62 -12.28 -16.14
N LEU A 237 0.42 -12.55 -14.87
CA LEU A 237 0.97 -11.74 -13.80
C LEU A 237 2.50 -11.88 -13.75
N GLN A 238 3.21 -10.81 -14.11
CA GLN A 238 4.67 -10.74 -14.12
C GLN A 238 5.16 -10.09 -12.83
N ASN A 239 6.16 -10.68 -12.16
CA ASN A 239 6.75 -10.15 -10.93
C ASN A 239 8.02 -9.35 -11.23
N PHE A 240 8.08 -8.12 -10.70
CA PHE A 240 9.22 -7.23 -10.75
C PHE A 240 9.85 -7.14 -9.37
N LYS A 241 10.92 -7.91 -9.17
CA LYS A 241 11.61 -8.02 -7.89
C LYS A 241 12.53 -6.82 -7.66
N LEU A 242 12.43 -6.24 -6.47
CA LEU A 242 13.36 -5.22 -6.01
C LEU A 242 14.67 -5.87 -5.52
N PRO A 243 15.82 -5.18 -5.64
CA PRO A 243 17.08 -5.67 -5.07
C PRO A 243 17.01 -5.89 -3.55
N GLU A 244 16.25 -5.02 -2.87
CA GLU A 244 15.95 -5.08 -1.44
C GLU A 244 14.52 -4.58 -1.19
N PRO A 245 13.86 -4.98 -0.10
CA PRO A 245 12.56 -4.41 0.28
C PRO A 245 12.65 -2.90 0.49
N VAL A 246 11.68 -2.16 -0.03
CA VAL A 246 11.69 -0.69 -0.02
C VAL A 246 10.61 -0.13 0.89
N MET A 247 10.98 0.80 1.76
CA MET A 247 10.03 1.52 2.58
C MET A 247 9.35 2.65 1.80
N CYS A 248 8.03 2.53 1.62
CA CYS A 248 7.16 3.60 1.16
C CYS A 248 6.76 4.48 2.35
N ILE A 249 6.97 5.80 2.23
CA ILE A 249 6.57 6.81 3.22
C ILE A 249 5.51 7.71 2.61
N GLY A 250 4.35 7.78 3.27
CA GLY A 250 3.13 8.50 2.90
C GLY A 250 2.15 7.75 2.01
N GLY A 251 2.41 6.48 1.71
CA GLY A 251 1.39 5.56 1.20
C GLY A 251 0.92 5.76 -0.24
N TYR A 252 1.72 6.34 -1.13
CA TYR A 252 1.38 6.44 -2.56
C TYR A 252 2.40 5.73 -3.46
N MET A 253 1.88 5.13 -4.53
CA MET A 253 2.68 4.47 -5.56
C MET A 253 2.25 4.92 -6.96
N LEU A 254 3.22 5.30 -7.79
CA LEU A 254 3.05 5.54 -9.22
C LEU A 254 3.72 4.43 -10.01
N ILE A 255 3.02 3.89 -11.01
CA ILE A 255 3.58 3.02 -12.03
C ILE A 255 3.70 3.84 -13.31
N GLU A 256 4.90 3.91 -13.89
CA GLU A 256 5.15 4.49 -15.20
C GLU A 256 5.31 3.36 -16.22
N PHE A 257 4.55 3.42 -17.31
CA PHE A 257 4.62 2.52 -18.44
C PHE A 257 5.35 3.20 -19.59
N LEU A 258 6.43 2.60 -20.06
CA LEU A 258 7.40 3.22 -20.95
C LEU A 258 7.56 2.40 -22.23
N GLY A 259 7.42 3.07 -23.38
CA GLY A 259 7.55 2.43 -24.69
C GLY A 259 6.34 1.57 -25.04
N ARG A 260 5.39 2.11 -25.80
CA ARG A 260 4.22 1.35 -26.28
C ARG A 260 4.66 0.33 -27.34
N VAL A 261 4.06 -0.85 -27.33
CA VAL A 261 4.48 -1.96 -28.23
C VAL A 261 3.49 -2.22 -29.34
N GLN A 262 2.19 -2.22 -29.04
CA GLN A 262 1.16 -2.72 -29.94
C GLN A 262 0.24 -1.59 -30.43
N THR A 263 -0.07 -1.61 -31.73
CA THR A 263 -1.09 -0.74 -32.32
C THR A 263 -2.44 -1.44 -32.41
N GLN A 264 -3.52 -0.68 -32.30
CA GLN A 264 -4.86 -1.15 -32.61
C GLN A 264 -5.12 -1.04 -34.12
N GLU A 265 -5.74 -2.06 -34.72
CA GLU A 265 -5.95 -2.11 -36.18
C GLU A 265 -6.93 -1.06 -36.69
N VAL A 266 -7.88 -0.63 -35.85
CA VAL A 266 -8.98 0.27 -36.23
C VAL A 266 -8.48 1.68 -36.56
N ASP A 267 -7.51 2.18 -35.79
CA ASP A 267 -7.01 3.55 -35.90
C ASP A 267 -5.49 3.65 -36.12
N GLY A 268 -4.77 2.53 -36.00
CA GLY A 268 -3.31 2.48 -36.12
C GLY A 268 -2.56 3.16 -34.96
N LEU A 269 -3.23 3.43 -33.84
CA LEU A 269 -2.62 4.08 -32.67
C LEU A 269 -2.08 3.05 -31.69
N TYR A 270 -1.06 3.44 -30.91
CA TYR A 270 -0.48 2.64 -29.87
C TYR A 270 -1.23 2.77 -28.55
N TYR A 271 -1.54 1.64 -27.93
CA TYR A 271 -2.26 1.54 -26.67
C TYR A 271 -1.46 0.76 -25.62
N ILE A 272 -1.78 1.00 -24.35
CA ILE A 272 -1.34 0.19 -23.21
C ILE A 272 -2.58 -0.25 -22.45
N CYS A 273 -2.70 -1.56 -22.22
CA CYS A 273 -3.78 -2.15 -21.44
C CYS A 273 -3.23 -3.03 -20.32
N VAL A 274 -3.79 -2.87 -19.12
CA VAL A 274 -3.37 -3.58 -17.91
C VAL A 274 -4.57 -4.28 -17.29
N ALA A 275 -4.48 -5.59 -17.14
CA ALA A 275 -5.53 -6.38 -16.53
C ALA A 275 -5.52 -6.30 -15.01
N HIS A 276 -4.34 -6.46 -14.41
CA HIS A 276 -4.18 -6.54 -12.96
C HIS A 276 -2.88 -5.92 -12.48
N VAL A 277 -2.93 -5.26 -11.32
CA VAL A 277 -1.77 -4.75 -10.58
C VAL A 277 -1.81 -5.27 -9.15
N ARG A 278 -0.68 -5.81 -8.70
CA ARG A 278 -0.51 -6.31 -7.34
C ARG A 278 0.76 -5.75 -6.73
N VAL A 279 0.67 -5.31 -5.49
CA VAL A 279 1.82 -4.86 -4.69
C VAL A 279 1.82 -5.64 -3.39
N MET A 280 2.90 -6.36 -3.12
CA MET A 280 3.05 -7.14 -1.89
C MET A 280 4.01 -6.45 -0.93
N GLY A 281 3.69 -6.49 0.35
CA GLY A 281 4.53 -5.92 1.38
C GLY A 281 3.93 -6.00 2.77
N ARG A 282 4.56 -5.30 3.70
CA ARG A 282 4.18 -5.24 5.10
C ARG A 282 3.62 -3.85 5.39
N SER A 283 2.31 -3.76 5.56
CA SER A 283 1.65 -2.50 5.98
C SER A 283 1.81 -2.30 7.48
N LEU A 284 2.14 -1.07 7.89
CA LEU A 284 2.24 -0.68 9.29
C LEU A 284 1.07 0.19 9.76
N ALA A 285 0.00 0.28 8.96
CA ALA A 285 -1.16 1.16 9.20
C ALA A 285 -1.81 0.98 10.58
N LYS A 286 -1.76 -0.23 11.14
CA LYS A 286 -2.34 -0.55 12.44
C LYS A 286 -1.57 0.04 13.62
N SER A 287 -0.28 0.31 13.43
CA SER A 287 0.61 0.78 14.49
C SER A 287 1.07 2.23 14.28
N PHE A 288 1.16 2.69 13.03
CA PHE A 288 1.79 3.97 12.70
C PHE A 288 1.04 4.76 11.63
N GLU A 289 1.09 6.08 11.78
CA GLU A 289 0.64 7.08 10.83
C GLU A 289 1.79 8.08 10.53
N VAL A 290 1.84 8.58 9.30
CA VAL A 290 2.80 9.61 8.89
C VAL A 290 2.13 10.97 9.01
N VAL A 291 2.74 11.88 9.76
CA VAL A 291 2.20 13.20 10.04
C VAL A 291 3.06 14.28 9.39
N ASN A 292 2.40 15.16 8.64
CA ASN A 292 3.00 16.35 8.03
C ASN A 292 4.30 16.09 7.24
N PRO A 293 4.36 15.08 6.34
CA PRO A 293 5.54 14.86 5.53
C PRO A 293 5.85 16.13 4.73
N ASP A 294 7.10 16.57 4.72
CA ASP A 294 7.55 17.74 3.98
C ASP A 294 8.28 17.34 2.70
N ASP A 295 8.52 18.33 1.84
CA ASP A 295 9.17 18.10 0.54
C ASP A 295 10.66 17.68 0.69
N SER A 296 11.25 17.79 1.88
CA SER A 296 12.58 17.25 2.19
C SER A 296 12.55 15.76 2.56
N GLY A 297 11.36 15.17 2.63
CA GLY A 297 11.12 13.78 3.02
C GLY A 297 11.09 13.56 4.53
N LYS A 298 11.15 14.63 5.34
CA LYS A 298 11.03 14.53 6.80
C LYS A 298 9.58 14.46 7.21
N PHE A 299 9.31 13.71 8.27
CA PHE A 299 7.94 13.50 8.74
C PHE A 299 7.86 13.16 10.23
N GLY A 300 6.71 13.45 10.83
CA GLY A 300 6.39 12.99 12.18
C GLY A 300 5.85 11.58 12.17
N LEU A 301 6.39 10.71 13.03
CA LEU A 301 5.89 9.35 13.20
C LEU A 301 4.88 9.33 14.35
N LYS A 302 3.61 9.13 14.04
CA LYS A 302 2.56 8.99 15.06
C LYS A 302 2.30 7.51 15.36
N VAL A 303 2.30 7.16 16.64
CA VAL A 303 1.95 5.82 17.10
C VAL A 303 0.45 5.76 17.34
N VAL A 304 -0.22 4.87 16.61
CA VAL A 304 -1.67 4.63 16.72
C VAL A 304 -1.94 3.54 17.76
N SER A 305 -1.16 2.47 17.74
CA SER A 305 -1.29 1.35 18.68
C SER A 305 0.04 0.63 18.88
N TYR A 306 0.24 0.10 20.09
CA TYR A 306 1.32 -0.82 20.44
C TYR A 306 0.89 -2.30 20.38
N SER A 307 -0.36 -2.58 20.02
CA SER A 307 -0.85 -3.94 19.84
C SER A 307 -0.05 -4.67 18.76
N ASP A 308 0.06 -5.98 18.92
CA ASP A 308 0.73 -6.82 17.94
C ASP A 308 -0.02 -6.77 16.60
N PRO A 309 0.64 -6.41 15.48
CA PRO A 309 0.03 -6.47 14.16
C PRO A 309 -0.54 -7.85 13.81
N GLN A 310 0.06 -8.93 14.32
CA GLN A 310 -0.42 -10.31 14.08
C GLN A 310 -1.75 -10.57 14.80
N GLU A 311 -1.86 -10.21 16.08
CA GLU A 311 -3.12 -10.35 16.85
C GLU A 311 -4.26 -9.54 16.21
N LEU A 312 -3.95 -8.34 15.69
CA LEU A 312 -4.94 -7.51 15.02
C LEU A 312 -5.38 -8.07 13.65
N ASP A 313 -4.51 -8.79 12.93
CA ASP A 313 -4.86 -9.45 11.67
C ASP A 313 -5.71 -10.72 11.92
N GLU A 314 -5.42 -11.48 12.98
CA GLU A 314 -6.23 -12.65 13.38
C GLU A 314 -7.66 -12.24 13.77
N MET A 315 -7.82 -11.18 14.58
CA MET A 315 -9.15 -10.65 14.94
C MET A 315 -9.95 -10.16 13.72
N GLU A 316 -9.30 -9.54 12.73
CA GLU A 316 -9.96 -9.11 11.49
C GLU A 316 -10.29 -10.29 10.56
N ALA A 317 -9.44 -11.31 10.51
CA ALA A 317 -9.69 -12.53 9.73
C ALA A 317 -10.88 -13.31 10.30
N GLU A 318 -11.04 -13.36 11.62
CA GLU A 318 -12.21 -13.96 12.28
C GLU A 318 -13.48 -13.14 12.04
N ALA A 319 -13.42 -11.81 12.13
CA ALA A 319 -14.55 -10.93 11.80
C ALA A 319 -14.94 -10.95 10.31
N GLY A 320 -13.99 -11.30 9.43
CA GLY A 320 -14.13 -11.34 7.98
C GLY A 320 -14.79 -12.60 7.40
N GLN A 321 -15.18 -13.59 8.22
CA GLN A 321 -15.82 -14.84 7.78
C GLN A 321 -17.32 -14.73 7.45
N SER A 322 -17.89 -13.52 7.43
CA SER A 322 -19.24 -13.29 6.90
C SER A 322 -19.24 -13.44 5.37
N PRO A 323 -20.20 -14.18 4.75
CA PRO A 323 -20.31 -14.33 3.29
C PRO A 323 -20.55 -13.00 2.55
N PHE A 324 -20.87 -11.95 3.31
CA PHE A 324 -21.02 -10.60 2.81
C PHE A 324 -19.90 -9.76 3.42
N ARG A 325 -18.77 -9.66 2.71
CA ARG A 325 -17.95 -8.44 2.82
C ARG A 325 -18.89 -7.29 2.46
N PRO A 326 -19.20 -6.33 3.35
CA PRO A 326 -19.86 -5.12 2.92
C PRO A 326 -18.89 -4.50 1.92
N MET A 327 -19.29 -4.40 0.65
CA MET A 327 -18.59 -3.57 -0.32
C MET A 327 -18.41 -2.21 0.35
N ARG A 328 -17.15 -1.82 0.57
CA ARG A 328 -16.80 -0.72 1.49
C ARG A 328 -17.31 0.66 1.03
N ASN A 329 -18.00 0.75 -0.10
CA ASN A 329 -18.72 1.93 -0.52
C ASN A 329 -19.80 1.56 -1.56
N LEU A 330 -21.04 2.03 -1.39
CA LEU A 330 -22.12 1.85 -2.37
C LEU A 330 -21.73 2.40 -3.75
N GLU A 331 -20.92 3.45 -3.76
CA GLU A 331 -20.36 4.06 -4.98
C GLU A 331 -19.43 3.11 -5.74
N GLN A 332 -18.60 2.33 -5.04
CA GLN A 332 -17.72 1.34 -5.66
C GLN A 332 -18.52 0.19 -6.28
N LEU A 333 -19.60 -0.24 -5.62
CA LEU A 333 -20.53 -1.22 -6.16
C LEU A 333 -21.25 -0.67 -7.40
N LEU A 334 -21.78 0.55 -7.33
CA LEU A 334 -22.41 1.19 -8.49
C LEU A 334 -21.41 1.30 -9.64
N ASN A 335 -20.20 1.77 -9.40
CA ASN A 335 -19.16 1.85 -10.42
C ASN A 335 -18.77 0.47 -10.96
N PHE A 336 -18.79 -0.57 -10.14
CA PHE A 336 -18.57 -1.94 -10.58
C PHE A 336 -19.71 -2.43 -11.50
N LEU A 337 -20.97 -2.23 -11.12
CA LEU A 337 -22.13 -2.63 -11.91
C LEU A 337 -22.24 -1.86 -13.24
N HIS A 338 -21.83 -0.58 -13.25
CA HIS A 338 -21.74 0.20 -14.49
C HIS A 338 -20.63 -0.31 -15.43
N ARG A 339 -19.52 -0.83 -14.87
CA ARG A 339 -18.40 -1.41 -15.64
C ARG A 339 -18.67 -2.84 -16.09
N HIS A 340 -19.44 -3.59 -15.30
CA HIS A 340 -19.80 -4.98 -15.54
C HIS A 340 -21.31 -5.16 -15.39
N PRO A 341 -22.10 -4.79 -16.42
CA PRO A 341 -23.53 -5.04 -16.42
C PRO A 341 -23.79 -6.53 -16.22
N LEU A 342 -24.66 -6.86 -15.27
CA LEU A 342 -25.16 -8.23 -15.13
C LEU A 342 -26.21 -8.43 -16.23
N ASP A 343 -25.96 -9.32 -17.17
CA ASP A 343 -27.00 -9.83 -18.06
C ASP A 343 -27.96 -10.68 -17.21
N VAL A 344 -28.95 -10.02 -16.61
CA VAL A 344 -30.09 -10.71 -16.00
C VAL A 344 -31.10 -10.92 -17.12
N GLU A 345 -31.07 -12.10 -17.75
CA GLU A 345 -32.20 -12.58 -18.54
C GLU A 345 -33.41 -12.72 -17.60
N TYR A 346 -34.30 -11.72 -17.61
CA TYR A 346 -35.63 -11.87 -17.03
C TYR A 346 -36.41 -12.85 -17.90
N VAL A 347 -36.35 -14.14 -17.54
CA VAL A 347 -37.33 -15.12 -18.00
C VAL A 347 -38.65 -14.77 -17.30
N TRP A 348 -39.53 -14.08 -18.02
CA TRP A 348 -40.92 -13.97 -17.59
C TRP A 348 -41.49 -15.39 -17.51
N PRO A 349 -42.07 -15.82 -16.39
CA PRO A 349 -42.88 -17.02 -16.38
C PRO A 349 -43.98 -16.79 -17.42
N GLU A 350 -44.03 -17.62 -18.45
CA GLU A 350 -45.19 -17.69 -19.32
C GLU A 350 -46.40 -17.93 -18.40
N SER A 351 -47.34 -16.99 -18.42
CA SER A 351 -48.59 -17.14 -17.70
C SER A 351 -49.33 -18.32 -18.31
N ASP A 352 -49.43 -19.41 -17.56
CA ASP A 352 -50.35 -20.51 -17.84
C ASP A 352 -51.79 -19.96 -17.74
N GLU A 353 -52.29 -19.35 -18.82
CA GLU A 353 -53.73 -19.26 -19.05
C GLU A 353 -54.21 -20.64 -19.50
N GLU A 354 -54.47 -21.52 -18.53
CA GLU A 354 -55.33 -22.68 -18.74
C GLU A 354 -56.77 -22.18 -18.92
N ASP A 355 -57.18 -22.01 -20.18
CA ASP A 355 -58.58 -21.95 -20.58
C ASP A 355 -59.28 -23.25 -20.16
N ALA A 356 -60.01 -23.20 -19.05
CA ALA A 356 -60.97 -24.22 -18.67
C ALA A 356 -62.29 -24.01 -19.44
N GLU A 357 -62.42 -24.67 -20.60
CA GLU A 357 -63.72 -24.90 -21.23
C GLU A 357 -64.37 -26.19 -20.69
N SER A 358 -65.64 -26.03 -20.26
CA SER A 358 -66.76 -26.98 -20.37
C SER A 358 -66.69 -28.28 -19.51
N ASP A 359 -67.74 -28.80 -18.88
CA ASP A 359 -69.20 -28.58 -18.79
C ASP A 359 -69.68 -29.33 -17.54
N GLU A 360 -70.83 -28.96 -16.95
CA GLU A 360 -71.81 -29.97 -16.52
C GLU A 360 -73.21 -29.36 -16.33
N GLU A 361 -74.16 -29.96 -17.05
CA GLU A 361 -75.61 -29.70 -17.08
C GLU A 361 -76.30 -30.04 -15.75
N VAL A 362 -77.28 -29.23 -15.30
CA VAL A 362 -78.69 -29.62 -14.99
C VAL A 362 -79.60 -28.40 -15.08
#